data_AF-A0A356W686-F1
#
_entry.id   AF-A0A356W686-F1
#
_cell.length_a   1.000
_cell.length_b   1.000
_cell.length_c   1.000
_cell.angle_alpha   90.00
_cell.angle_beta   90.00
_cell.angle_gamma   90.00
#
_symmetry.space_group_name_H-M   'P 1'
#
loop_
_entity.id
_entity.type
_entity.pdbx_description
1 polymer ?
#
loop_
_entity_poly.entity_id
_entity_poly.type
_entity_poly.pdbx_seq_one_letter_code
_entity_poly.pdbx_strand_id
1 'polypeptide(L)'
;MTLQKILAGLVAPAFVISVLPATPVQAEPLIWGVQAEQTEFRYGKDTDVFAWNFDALVGSDELKLVWRSEGEFATKNDNFERLENQLRAQVPISTFFDAVGGVRFSSPS
;
A
#
# COMPACT_ATOMS: atom_id res chain seq x y z
N MET A 1 76.06 38.24 12.10
CA MET A 1 75.71 38.61 10.71
C MET A 1 75.58 37.29 9.97
N THR A 2 74.39 36.74 9.73
CA THR A 2 73.33 37.25 8.85
C THR A 2 71.94 36.76 9.29
N LEU A 3 70.97 37.66 9.19
CA LEU A 3 69.56 37.50 9.49
C LEU A 3 68.84 36.99 8.22
N GLN A 4 68.10 35.88 8.29
CA GLN A 4 67.15 35.52 7.22
C GLN A 4 65.83 35.03 7.81
N LYS A 5 64.83 35.90 7.68
CA LYS A 5 63.42 35.64 7.98
C LYS A 5 62.87 34.67 6.93
N ILE A 6 62.16 33.62 7.34
CA ILE A 6 61.26 32.88 6.46
C ILE A 6 59.86 32.95 7.05
N LEU A 7 58.97 33.54 6.27
CA LEU A 7 57.56 33.77 6.53
C LEU A 7 56.75 32.62 5.92
N ALA A 8 55.63 32.29 6.57
CA ALA A 8 54.38 31.79 6.00
C ALA A 8 54.27 30.32 5.53
N GLY A 9 53.18 29.69 5.97
CA GLY A 9 52.68 28.45 5.41
C GLY A 9 51.63 27.74 6.28
N LEU A 10 50.56 28.44 6.71
CA LEU A 10 49.39 27.75 7.26
C LEU A 10 48.60 27.14 6.09
N VAL A 11 48.84 25.87 5.78
CA VAL A 11 48.03 25.13 4.81
C VAL A 11 46.79 24.61 5.55
N ALA A 12 45.66 25.30 5.39
CA ALA A 12 44.36 24.78 5.79
C ALA A 12 43.88 23.77 4.72
N PRO A 13 43.41 22.56 5.09
CA PRO A 13 42.83 21.64 4.13
C PRO A 13 41.46 22.15 3.69
N ALA A 14 41.32 22.51 2.41
CA ALA A 14 40.03 22.82 1.81
C ALA A 14 39.25 21.52 1.60
N PHE A 15 38.20 21.30 2.39
CA PHE A 15 37.22 20.24 2.16
C PHE A 15 36.30 20.69 1.01
N VAL A 16 36.43 20.07 -0.16
CA VAL A 16 35.48 20.28 -1.26
C VAL A 16 34.32 19.31 -1.06
N ILE A 17 33.16 19.83 -0.64
CA ILE A 17 31.91 19.07 -0.63
C ILE A 17 31.38 19.06 -2.05
N SER A 18 31.51 17.92 -2.73
CA SER A 18 30.89 17.67 -4.02
C SER A 18 29.38 17.52 -3.82
N VAL A 19 28.60 18.57 -4.10
CA VAL A 19 27.14 18.45 -4.19
C VAL A 19 26.84 17.83 -5.56
N LEU A 20 26.54 16.52 -5.58
CA LEU A 20 25.98 15.87 -6.76
C LEU A 20 24.59 16.46 -7.03
N PRO A 21 24.25 16.83 -8.28
CA PRO A 21 22.89 17.23 -8.60
C PRO A 21 21.95 16.05 -8.35
N ALA A 22 20.93 16.25 -7.50
CA ALA A 22 19.86 15.29 -7.31
C ALA A 22 19.08 15.17 -8.61
N THR A 23 19.13 14.01 -9.26
CA THR A 23 18.21 13.68 -10.35
C THR A 23 16.81 13.54 -9.75
N PRO A 24 15.76 14.16 -10.31
CA PRO A 24 14.40 13.94 -9.84
C PRO A 24 14.07 12.44 -10.02
N VAL A 25 13.81 11.76 -8.92
CA VAL A 25 13.21 10.42 -8.95
C VAL A 25 11.79 10.60 -9.48
N GLN A 26 11.51 10.06 -10.66
CA GLN A 26 10.16 10.03 -11.21
C GLN A 26 9.32 9.14 -10.29
N ALA A 27 8.23 9.69 -9.75
CA ALA A 27 7.31 8.90 -8.93
C ALA A 27 6.65 7.83 -9.81
N GLU A 28 6.67 6.59 -9.35
CA GLU A 28 5.96 5.49 -10.01
C GLU A 28 4.46 5.82 -10.14
N PRO A 29 3.81 5.48 -11.28
CA PRO A 29 2.40 5.75 -11.48
C PRO A 29 1.53 5.10 -10.39
N LEU A 30 0.57 5.87 -9.85
CA LEU A 30 -0.42 5.32 -8.94
C LEU A 30 -1.49 4.55 -9.74
N ILE A 31 -1.63 3.27 -9.44
CA ILE A 31 -2.62 2.35 -9.99
C ILE A 31 -3.70 2.13 -8.93
N TRP A 32 -4.97 2.19 -9.34
CA TRP A 32 -6.10 1.90 -8.48
C TRP A 32 -7.21 1.22 -9.26
N GLY A 33 -8.10 0.53 -8.56
CA GLY A 33 -9.24 -0.13 -9.18
C GLY A 33 -10.21 -0.71 -8.16
N VAL A 34 -11.42 -0.97 -8.61
CA VAL A 34 -12.45 -1.68 -7.85
C VAL A 34 -13.02 -2.77 -8.74
N GLN A 35 -13.17 -3.96 -8.19
CA GLN A 35 -13.76 -5.13 -8.83
C GLN A 35 -14.86 -5.65 -7.93
N ALA A 36 -16.04 -5.90 -8.48
CA ALA A 36 -17.11 -6.62 -7.79
C ALA A 36 -17.33 -7.94 -8.52
N GLU A 37 -17.14 -9.06 -7.83
CA GLU A 37 -17.41 -10.40 -8.35
C GLU A 37 -18.87 -10.80 -8.12
N GLN A 38 -19.47 -10.28 -7.05
CA GLN A 38 -20.87 -10.55 -6.70
C GLN A 38 -21.55 -9.27 -6.24
N THR A 39 -22.77 -9.07 -6.72
CA THR A 39 -23.76 -8.15 -6.15
C THR A 39 -25.11 -8.76 -6.46
N GLU A 40 -25.73 -9.37 -5.45
CA GLU A 40 -26.93 -10.19 -5.62
C GLU A 40 -27.98 -9.83 -4.57
N PHE A 41 -29.26 -9.83 -4.98
CA PHE A 41 -30.40 -9.76 -4.08
C PHE A 41 -31.22 -11.04 -4.21
N ARG A 42 -31.35 -11.78 -3.11
CA ARG A 42 -32.09 -13.05 -3.04
C ARG A 42 -33.38 -12.85 -2.27
N TYR A 43 -34.51 -13.14 -2.90
CA TYR A 43 -35.82 -13.13 -2.26
C TYR A 43 -36.07 -14.46 -1.54
N GLY A 44 -36.51 -14.39 -0.29
CA GLY A 44 -36.78 -15.57 0.53
C GLY A 44 -38.11 -15.50 1.25
N LYS A 45 -38.61 -16.67 1.69
CA LYS A 45 -39.87 -16.75 2.45
C LYS A 45 -39.71 -16.07 3.81
N ASP A 46 -38.61 -16.34 4.52
CA ASP A 46 -38.38 -15.87 5.88
C ASP A 46 -37.66 -14.50 5.89
N THR A 47 -36.55 -14.37 5.16
CA THR A 47 -35.85 -13.10 4.95
C THR A 47 -35.40 -12.97 3.49
N ASP A 48 -35.19 -11.73 3.05
CA ASP A 48 -34.44 -11.45 1.83
C ASP A 48 -32.97 -11.21 2.20
N VAL A 49 -32.06 -11.51 1.28
CA VAL A 49 -30.61 -11.40 1.52
C VAL A 49 -29.97 -10.56 0.43
N PHE A 50 -29.21 -9.55 0.85
CA PHE A 50 -28.29 -8.82 -0.02
C PHE A 50 -26.88 -9.36 0.16
N ALA A 51 -26.26 -9.83 -0.92
CA ALA A 51 -24.93 -10.43 -0.92
C ALA A 51 -23.97 -9.64 -1.82
N TRP A 52 -22.73 -9.46 -1.37
CA TRP A 52 -21.67 -8.80 -2.12
C TRP A 52 -20.30 -9.46 -1.93
N ASN A 53 -19.46 -9.31 -2.94
CA ASN A 53 -18.04 -9.59 -2.90
C ASN A 53 -17.32 -8.58 -3.80
N PHE A 54 -16.48 -7.74 -3.20
CA PHE A 54 -15.67 -6.78 -3.92
C PHE A 54 -14.23 -6.72 -3.40
N ASP A 55 -13.34 -6.35 -4.31
CA ASP A 55 -11.95 -5.99 -4.05
C ASP A 55 -11.71 -4.55 -4.52
N ALA A 56 -11.05 -3.75 -3.69
CA ALA A 56 -10.53 -2.43 -4.05
C ALA A 56 -9.01 -2.44 -3.87
N LEU A 57 -8.29 -1.86 -4.83
CA LEU A 57 -6.82 -1.79 -4.80
C LEU A 57 -6.34 -0.36 -5.06
N VAL A 58 -5.20 -0.02 -4.45
CA VAL A 58 -4.45 1.21 -4.70
C VAL A 58 -2.96 0.98 -4.42
N GLY A 59 -2.08 1.48 -5.28
CA GLY A 59 -0.64 1.33 -5.10
C GLY A 59 0.16 1.57 -6.38
N SER A 60 1.35 1.00 -6.46
CA SER A 60 2.23 1.03 -7.65
C SER A 60 2.62 -0.41 -8.03
N ASP A 61 3.58 -0.54 -8.94
CA ASP A 61 4.16 -1.83 -9.30
C ASP A 61 5.08 -2.41 -8.20
N GLU A 62 5.44 -1.64 -7.18
CA GLU A 62 6.29 -2.09 -6.07
C GLU A 62 5.50 -2.47 -4.81
N LEU A 63 4.39 -1.78 -4.55
CA LEU A 63 3.56 -1.99 -3.37
C LEU A 63 2.10 -1.72 -3.70
N LYS A 64 1.23 -2.67 -3.36
CA LYS A 64 -0.23 -2.55 -3.51
C LYS A 64 -0.92 -2.76 -2.18
N LEU A 65 -1.87 -1.89 -1.86
CA LEU A 65 -2.84 -2.11 -0.81
C LEU A 65 -4.13 -2.65 -1.43
N VAL A 66 -4.65 -3.73 -0.85
CA VAL A 66 -5.88 -4.38 -1.32
C VAL A 66 -6.84 -4.53 -0.16
N TRP A 67 -8.06 -4.02 -0.34
CA TRP A 67 -9.20 -4.25 0.54
C TRP A 67 -10.17 -5.22 -0.13
N ARG A 68 -10.42 -6.35 0.53
CA ARG A 68 -11.52 -7.27 0.19
C ARG A 68 -12.67 -7.09 1.17
N SER A 69 -13.89 -7.07 0.66
CA SER A 69 -15.10 -7.14 1.47
C SER A 69 -16.06 -8.16 0.88
N GLU A 70 -16.51 -9.07 1.74
CA GLU A 70 -17.52 -10.06 1.41
C GLU A 70 -18.59 -10.02 2.49
N GLY A 71 -19.86 -10.06 2.09
CA GLY A 71 -20.91 -10.18 3.08
C GLY A 71 -22.26 -10.57 2.54
N GLU A 72 -23.07 -11.03 3.47
CA GLU A 72 -24.46 -11.43 3.30
C GLU A 72 -25.26 -10.79 4.43
N PHE A 73 -26.25 -9.98 4.06
CA PHE A 73 -27.07 -9.21 4.97
C PHE A 73 -28.54 -9.59 4.82
N ALA A 74 -29.14 -10.10 5.89
CA ALA A 74 -30.55 -10.42 5.97
C ALA A 74 -31.36 -9.13 6.20
N THR A 75 -32.06 -8.67 5.18
CA THR A 75 -32.65 -7.33 5.16
C THR A 75 -33.85 -7.18 6.09
N LYS A 76 -34.61 -8.26 6.34
CA LYS A 76 -35.78 -8.21 7.24
C LYS A 76 -35.38 -8.33 8.71
N ASN A 77 -34.34 -9.11 8.99
CA ASN A 77 -33.86 -9.37 10.35
C ASN A 77 -32.79 -8.34 10.80
N ASP A 78 -32.36 -7.47 9.90
CA ASP A 78 -31.38 -6.38 10.14
C ASP A 78 -30.07 -6.90 10.75
N ASN A 79 -29.57 -8.04 10.23
CA ASN A 79 -28.36 -8.67 10.71
C ASN A 79 -27.48 -9.20 9.58
N PHE A 80 -26.17 -9.19 9.83
CA PHE A 80 -25.21 -9.86 8.94
C PHE A 80 -25.25 -11.36 9.22
N GLU A 81 -25.50 -12.14 8.18
CA GLU A 81 -25.31 -13.60 8.21
C GLU A 81 -23.82 -13.92 8.02
N ARG A 82 -23.12 -13.09 7.24
CA ARG A 82 -21.68 -13.13 7.02
C ARG A 82 -21.17 -11.72 6.76
N LEU A 83 -20.08 -11.34 7.41
CA LEU A 83 -19.32 -10.15 7.07
C LEU A 83 -17.84 -10.43 7.27
N GLU A 84 -17.07 -10.26 6.20
CA GLU A 84 -15.62 -10.41 6.21
C GLU A 84 -14.99 -9.21 5.51
N ASN A 85 -13.98 -8.64 6.17
CA ASN A 85 -13.15 -7.61 5.59
C ASN A 85 -11.68 -8.00 5.74
N GLN A 86 -10.91 -7.86 4.67
CA GLN A 86 -9.48 -8.12 4.68
C GLN A 86 -8.73 -6.93 4.10
N LEU A 87 -7.75 -6.43 4.84
CA LEU A 87 -6.81 -5.42 4.37
C LEU A 87 -5.43 -6.07 4.21
N ARG A 88 -4.86 -5.99 3.02
CA ARG A 88 -3.60 -6.62 2.65
C ARG A 88 -2.64 -5.62 2.03
N ALA A 89 -1.35 -5.76 2.34
CA ALA A 89 -0.25 -5.21 1.56
C ALA A 89 0.34 -6.33 0.71
N GLN A 90 0.64 -6.03 -0.55
CA GLN A 90 1.24 -6.94 -1.51
C GLN A 90 2.49 -6.30 -2.11
N VAL A 91 3.61 -7.01 -2.07
CA VAL A 91 4.89 -6.58 -2.62
C VAL A 91 5.41 -7.67 -3.56
N PRO A 92 5.65 -7.38 -4.85
CA PRO A 92 6.25 -8.35 -5.75
C PRO A 92 7.67 -8.71 -5.29
N ILE A 93 7.90 -9.99 -5.04
CA ILE A 93 9.23 -10.52 -4.69
C ILE A 93 9.91 -11.16 -5.91
N SER A 94 9.15 -11.42 -6.97
CA SER A 94 9.63 -11.86 -8.28
C SER A 94 8.58 -11.60 -9.35
N THR A 95 8.88 -11.91 -10.61
CA THR A 95 7.94 -11.78 -11.74
C THR A 95 6.62 -12.55 -11.56
N PHE A 96 6.60 -13.62 -10.77
CA PHE A 96 5.42 -14.49 -10.61
C PHE A 96 4.88 -14.58 -9.18
N PHE A 97 5.58 -14.00 -8.21
CA PHE A 97 5.25 -14.18 -6.79
C PHE A 97 5.24 -12.84 -6.06
N ASP A 98 4.19 -12.69 -5.27
CA ASP A 98 4.01 -11.57 -4.36
C ASP A 98 4.11 -12.07 -2.91
N ALA A 99 4.83 -11.32 -2.08
CA ALA A 99 4.70 -11.43 -0.64
C ALA A 99 3.45 -10.67 -0.19
N VAL A 100 2.61 -11.33 0.60
CA VAL A 100 1.33 -10.77 1.06
C VAL A 100 1.24 -10.85 2.57
N GLY A 101 0.90 -9.74 3.20
CA GLY A 101 0.65 -9.65 4.64
C GLY A 101 -0.58 -8.78 4.89
N GLY A 102 -1.35 -9.08 5.94
CA GLY A 102 -2.57 -8.32 6.20
C GLY A 102 -3.32 -8.73 7.46
N VAL A 103 -4.44 -8.05 7.67
CA VAL A 103 -5.39 -8.32 8.75
C VAL A 103 -6.73 -8.71 8.16
N ARG A 104 -7.41 -9.63 8.84
CA ARG A 104 -8.76 -10.09 8.50
C ARG A 104 -9.65 -9.92 9.70
N PHE A 105 -10.82 -9.32 9.47
CA PHE A 105 -11.88 -9.18 10.44
C PHE A 105 -13.11 -9.89 9.91
N SER A 106 -13.73 -10.72 10.74
CA SER A 106 -14.99 -11.36 10.42
C SER A 106 -15.93 -11.30 11.61
N SER A 107 -17.21 -11.04 11.37
CA SER A 107 -18.23 -11.19 12.41
C SER A 107 -18.54 -12.67 12.60
N PRO A 108 -18.55 -13.19 13.84
CA PRO A 108 -19.23 -14.44 14.15
C PRO A 108 -20.75 -14.26 13.91
N SER A 109 -21.40 -15.26 13.32
CA SER A 109 -22.86 -15.36 13.26
C SER A 109 -23.45 -15.98 14.52
#